data_AF-A0AAD5D4U9-F1
#
_entry.id   AF-A0AAD5D4U9-F1
#
_cell.length_a   1.000
_cell.length_b   1.000
_cell.length_c   1.000
_cell.angle_alpha   90.00
_cell.angle_beta   90.00
_cell.angle_gamma   90.00
#
_symmetry.space_group_name_H-M   'P 1'
#
loop_
_entity.id
_entity.type
_entity.pdbx_description
1 polymer ?
#
loop_
_entity_poly.entity_id
_entity_poly.type
_entity_poly.pdbx_seq_one_letter_code
_entity_poly.pdbx_strand_id
1 'polypeptide(L)'
;MSGPECCQNPPAISSGGESGEVLQIASLSSYVSGNPDSKVAVILVSDVFGYEAPKLRQLADKVAAAGYYVVVPDFFFGDPLTPGTNIQDWLKNHAPEPAVDFAKQVVQALKEKGITKVGAAAKVVVTLAKDAEIQVAALLHPSFVTVDDIKGVKIPTGILGAEIDKMSPPELVKEFETALVTNEVNNFVKIYPGVSHGWTVRYKDEDAAEVKCAEEAHQDLVQWFGKCL
;
A
#
# COMPACT_ATOMS: atom_id res chain seq x y z
N MET A 1 -16.10 -8.87 5.61
CA MET A 1 -15.71 -8.83 7.04
C MET A 1 -14.20 -8.87 7.09
N SER A 2 -13.53 -8.06 7.92
CA SER A 2 -12.10 -8.27 8.25
C SER A 2 -11.95 -9.67 8.84
N GLY A 3 -11.26 -10.55 8.14
CA GLY A 3 -10.88 -11.85 8.65
C GLY A 3 -9.74 -11.74 9.66
N PRO A 4 -9.45 -12.83 10.41
CA PRO A 4 -8.31 -12.90 11.32
C PRO A 4 -6.96 -12.63 10.60
N GLU A 5 -6.90 -12.83 9.29
CA GLU A 5 -5.71 -12.65 8.45
C GLU A 5 -5.21 -11.20 8.39
N CYS A 6 -6.07 -10.20 8.60
CA CYS A 6 -5.61 -8.81 8.72
C CYS A 6 -4.73 -8.58 9.96
N CYS A 7 -4.83 -9.43 10.99
CA CYS A 7 -4.08 -9.31 12.23
C CYS A 7 -2.91 -10.31 12.35
N GLN A 8 -2.71 -11.17 11.34
CA GLN A 8 -1.67 -12.19 11.40
C GLN A 8 -0.29 -11.59 11.18
N ASN A 9 0.69 -12.16 11.90
CA ASN A 9 2.10 -11.73 11.92
C ASN A 9 2.29 -10.22 12.15
N PRO A 10 1.87 -9.69 13.32
CA PRO A 10 2.07 -8.28 13.64
C PRO A 10 3.56 -7.92 13.52
N PRO A 11 3.90 -6.70 13.02
CA PRO A 11 5.29 -6.27 12.92
C PRO A 11 6.00 -6.39 14.26
N ALA A 12 7.23 -6.92 14.23
CA ALA A 12 8.11 -6.82 15.38
C ALA A 12 8.41 -5.35 15.67
N ILE A 13 8.59 -5.00 16.94
CA ILE A 13 9.11 -3.68 17.32
C ILE A 13 10.58 -3.67 16.88
N SER A 14 10.92 -3.02 15.76
CA SER A 14 12.33 -2.85 15.37
C SER A 14 12.96 -1.72 16.16
N SER A 15 14.28 -1.80 16.30
CA SER A 15 15.13 -0.68 16.66
C SER A 15 16.18 -0.51 15.56
N GLY A 16 15.77 0.09 14.44
CA GLY A 16 16.65 0.54 13.37
C GLY A 16 16.60 -0.25 12.05
N GLY A 17 17.20 0.35 11.02
CA GLY A 17 17.24 -0.15 9.64
C GLY A 17 16.56 0.79 8.63
N GLU A 18 15.77 1.74 9.12
CA GLU A 18 15.15 2.81 8.34
C GLU A 18 16.15 3.93 8.05
N SER A 19 16.18 4.40 6.80
CA SER A 19 17.10 5.47 6.34
C SER A 19 16.43 6.84 6.14
N GLY A 20 15.10 6.87 6.18
CA GLY A 20 14.27 8.06 6.09
C GLY A 20 14.10 8.78 7.42
N GLU A 21 13.19 9.75 7.43
CA GLU A 21 12.91 10.60 8.58
C GLU A 21 11.40 10.80 8.78
N VAL A 22 10.98 11.29 9.94
CA VAL A 22 9.57 11.61 10.21
C VAL A 22 9.36 13.11 10.06
N LEU A 23 8.49 13.50 9.13
CA LEU A 23 8.10 14.89 8.87
C LEU A 23 6.58 15.07 9.01
N GLN A 24 6.15 16.33 9.08
CA GLN A 24 4.74 16.70 8.96
C GLN A 24 4.39 16.97 7.50
N ILE A 25 3.46 16.20 6.94
CA ILE A 25 2.91 16.37 5.59
C ILE A 25 1.39 16.45 5.71
N ALA A 26 0.77 17.52 5.24
CA ALA A 26 -0.67 17.76 5.38
C ALA A 26 -1.18 17.61 6.84
N SER A 27 -0.37 18.05 7.82
CA SER A 27 -0.63 17.91 9.27
C SER A 27 -0.65 16.46 9.79
N LEU A 28 -0.14 15.51 9.02
CA LEU A 28 0.05 14.13 9.41
C LEU A 28 1.53 13.87 9.67
N SER A 29 1.84 13.21 10.78
CA SER A 29 3.12 12.53 10.95
C SER A 29 3.30 11.55 9.80
N SER A 30 4.42 11.66 9.09
CA SER A 30 4.68 10.86 7.90
C SER A 30 6.14 10.43 7.91
N TYR A 31 6.39 9.14 7.73
CA TYR A 31 7.73 8.68 7.40
C TYR A 31 8.01 9.01 5.93
N VAL A 32 9.14 9.67 5.66
CA VAL A 32 9.55 10.09 4.34
C VAL A 32 10.92 9.55 3.99
N SER A 33 11.11 9.19 2.72
CA SER A 33 12.38 8.65 2.22
C SER A 33 12.62 9.10 0.78
N GLY A 34 13.88 9.19 0.38
CA GLY A 34 14.29 9.62 -0.96
C GLY A 34 14.52 11.13 -1.10
N ASN A 35 14.77 11.57 -2.33
CA ASN A 35 15.14 12.96 -2.61
C ASN A 35 13.91 13.90 -2.53
N PRO A 36 13.87 14.89 -1.62
CA PRO A 36 12.74 15.83 -1.51
C PRO A 36 12.55 16.72 -2.74
N ASP A 37 13.58 16.87 -3.58
CA ASP A 37 13.51 17.64 -4.83
C ASP A 37 13.02 16.80 -6.03
N SER A 38 12.72 15.51 -5.83
CA SER A 38 12.15 14.67 -6.89
C SER A 38 10.88 15.30 -7.44
N LYS A 39 10.56 15.01 -8.71
CA LYS A 39 9.30 15.42 -9.35
C LYS A 39 8.25 14.33 -9.30
N VAL A 40 8.61 13.15 -8.81
CA VAL A 40 7.74 11.98 -8.75
C VAL A 40 7.71 11.47 -7.32
N ALA A 41 6.50 11.33 -6.77
CA ALA A 41 6.29 10.78 -5.44
C ALA A 41 5.50 9.47 -5.46
N VAL A 42 5.70 8.66 -4.43
CA VAL A 42 4.88 7.49 -4.13
C VAL A 42 4.33 7.62 -2.71
N ILE A 43 3.02 7.48 -2.55
CA ILE A 43 2.39 7.36 -1.24
C ILE A 43 2.24 5.86 -0.93
N LEU A 44 2.85 5.37 0.15
CA LEU A 44 2.58 4.03 0.67
C LEU A 44 1.65 4.15 1.87
N VAL A 45 0.49 3.51 1.81
CA VAL A 45 -0.45 3.53 2.93
C VAL A 45 -0.21 2.29 3.81
N SER A 46 -0.18 2.48 5.12
CA SER A 46 0.01 1.36 6.04
C SER A 46 -1.18 0.40 6.05
N ASP A 47 -0.91 -0.84 6.41
CA ASP A 47 -1.96 -1.73 6.89
C ASP A 47 -2.39 -1.32 8.31
N VAL A 48 -3.20 -2.15 8.97
CA VAL A 48 -3.75 -1.87 10.31
C VAL A 48 -2.69 -1.60 11.38
N PHE A 49 -1.42 -1.98 11.18
CA PHE A 49 -0.35 -1.77 12.16
C PHE A 49 0.35 -0.41 12.08
N GLY A 50 -0.08 0.44 11.14
CA GLY A 50 0.34 1.84 11.07
C GLY A 50 1.67 2.08 10.36
N TYR A 51 1.98 3.36 10.16
CA TYR A 51 3.15 3.83 9.40
C TYR A 51 4.50 3.51 10.07
N GLU A 52 4.46 3.06 11.33
CA GLU A 52 5.64 2.68 12.11
C GLU A 52 6.10 1.26 11.87
N ALA A 53 5.31 0.45 11.14
CA ALA A 53 5.67 -0.91 10.82
C ALA A 53 7.03 -0.97 10.09
N PRO A 54 8.06 -1.64 10.64
CA PRO A 54 9.43 -1.56 10.12
C PRO A 54 9.55 -2.02 8.67
N LYS A 55 8.87 -3.11 8.31
CA LYS A 55 8.88 -3.65 6.93
C LYS A 55 8.20 -2.74 5.92
N LEU A 56 7.21 -1.96 6.35
CA LEU A 56 6.61 -0.91 5.52
C LEU A 56 7.59 0.24 5.28
N ARG A 57 8.31 0.70 6.32
CA ARG A 57 9.36 1.73 6.18
C ARG A 57 10.53 1.23 5.34
N GLN A 58 10.92 -0.03 5.47
CA GLN A 58 11.92 -0.66 4.60
C GLN A 58 11.46 -0.74 3.14
N LEU A 59 10.18 -1.04 2.90
CA LEU A 59 9.60 -0.96 1.55
C LEU A 59 9.65 0.48 1.02
N ALA A 60 9.35 1.48 1.87
CA ALA A 60 9.47 2.87 1.49
C ALA A 60 10.89 3.25 1.08
N ASP A 61 11.89 2.79 1.82
CA ASP A 61 13.31 3.02 1.48
C ASP A 61 13.73 2.32 0.19
N LYS A 62 13.24 1.10 -0.06
CA LYS A 62 13.47 0.38 -1.33
C LYS A 62 12.87 1.11 -2.52
N VAL A 63 11.65 1.64 -2.39
CA VAL A 63 11.01 2.45 -3.42
C VAL A 63 11.77 3.78 -3.59
N ALA A 64 12.18 4.43 -2.50
CA ALA A 64 12.95 5.66 -2.56
C ALA A 64 14.30 5.48 -3.27
N ALA A 65 14.99 4.36 -3.04
CA ALA A 65 16.23 3.99 -3.73
C ALA A 65 16.05 3.83 -5.25
N ALA A 66 14.83 3.65 -5.74
CA ALA A 66 14.50 3.62 -7.16
C ALA A 66 14.25 5.03 -7.76
N GLY A 67 14.41 6.10 -6.99
CA GLY A 67 14.35 7.49 -7.47
C GLY A 67 13.07 8.26 -7.13
N TYR A 68 12.18 7.68 -6.32
CA TYR A 68 10.93 8.31 -5.90
C TYR A 68 11.09 9.09 -4.59
N TYR A 69 10.33 10.16 -4.41
CA TYR A 69 10.08 10.71 -3.08
C TYR A 69 8.94 9.93 -2.43
N VAL A 70 9.22 9.18 -1.37
CA VAL A 70 8.24 8.26 -0.78
C VAL A 70 7.69 8.85 0.51
N VAL A 71 6.38 8.80 0.68
CA VAL A 71 5.68 9.24 1.88
C VAL A 71 4.83 8.10 2.42
N VAL A 72 4.94 7.83 3.71
CA VAL A 72 4.13 6.88 4.47
C VAL A 72 3.37 7.65 5.56
N PRO A 73 2.15 8.15 5.27
CA PRO A 73 1.40 8.97 6.21
C PRO A 73 0.77 8.15 7.35
N ASP A 74 0.69 8.74 8.52
CA ASP A 74 -0.10 8.22 9.65
C ASP A 74 -1.59 8.54 9.48
N PHE A 75 -2.32 7.69 8.77
CA PHE A 75 -3.77 7.82 8.65
C PHE A 75 -4.55 7.37 9.89
N PHE A 76 -3.88 6.87 10.93
CA PHE A 76 -4.53 6.50 12.19
C PHE A 76 -4.29 7.51 13.32
N PHE A 77 -3.57 8.61 13.06
CA PHE A 77 -3.35 9.67 14.04
C PHE A 77 -2.78 9.16 15.38
N GLY A 78 -1.84 8.22 15.31
CA GLY A 78 -1.20 7.60 16.46
C GLY A 78 -2.01 6.47 17.11
N ASP A 79 -3.11 6.00 16.50
CA ASP A 79 -3.95 4.90 17.01
C ASP A 79 -3.96 3.65 16.09
N PRO A 80 -2.80 3.07 15.72
CA PRO A 80 -2.76 1.83 14.96
C PRO A 80 -3.31 0.64 15.77
N LEU A 81 -3.67 -0.44 15.09
CA LEU A 81 -4.12 -1.66 15.75
C LEU A 81 -3.00 -2.25 16.61
N THR A 82 -3.25 -2.38 17.91
CA THR A 82 -2.32 -2.97 18.88
C THR A 82 -2.63 -4.45 19.16
N PRO A 83 -1.62 -5.25 19.55
CA PRO A 83 -1.84 -6.65 19.92
C PRO A 83 -2.89 -6.82 21.02
N GLY A 84 -3.84 -7.74 20.80
CA GLY A 84 -4.93 -8.00 21.74
C GLY A 84 -6.18 -7.14 21.53
N THR A 85 -6.11 -6.10 20.69
CA THR A 85 -7.27 -5.29 20.31
C THR A 85 -8.18 -6.05 19.34
N ASN A 86 -9.49 -6.00 19.57
CA ASN A 86 -10.46 -6.57 18.65
C ASN A 86 -10.53 -5.71 17.37
N ILE A 87 -10.21 -6.30 16.22
CA ILE A 87 -10.20 -5.58 14.94
C ILE A 87 -11.58 -5.00 14.55
N GLN A 88 -12.69 -5.66 14.90
CA GLN A 88 -14.02 -5.15 14.57
C GLN A 88 -14.35 -3.90 15.38
N ASP A 89 -13.95 -3.85 16.66
CA ASP A 89 -14.14 -2.67 17.48
C ASP A 89 -13.21 -1.53 17.05
N TRP A 90 -11.96 -1.84 16.73
CA TRP A 90 -11.02 -0.85 16.20
C TRP A 90 -11.51 -0.25 14.87
N LEU A 91 -12.02 -1.07 13.95
CA LEU A 91 -12.56 -0.60 12.66
C LEU A 91 -13.78 0.31 12.79
N LYS A 92 -14.54 0.28 13.89
CA LYS A 92 -15.66 1.22 14.12
C LYS A 92 -15.16 2.67 14.24
N ASN A 93 -13.94 2.85 14.75
CA ASN A 93 -13.30 4.15 14.90
C ASN A 93 -12.32 4.47 13.77
N HIS A 94 -11.94 3.45 12.97
CA HIS A 94 -10.93 3.54 11.91
C HIS A 94 -11.48 3.04 10.57
N ALA A 95 -12.67 3.54 10.21
CA ALA A 95 -13.28 3.24 8.93
C ALA A 95 -12.33 3.69 7.79
N PRO A 96 -12.26 2.97 6.67
CA PRO A 96 -11.36 3.30 5.57
C PRO A 96 -11.76 4.56 4.79
N GLU A 97 -13.02 4.99 4.86
CA GLU A 97 -13.55 6.09 4.06
C GLU A 97 -12.85 7.43 4.32
N PRO A 98 -12.64 7.89 5.57
CA PRO A 98 -11.91 9.13 5.85
C PRO A 98 -10.45 9.12 5.37
N ALA A 99 -9.82 7.95 5.28
CA ALA A 99 -8.42 7.85 4.82
C ALA A 99 -8.24 8.33 3.37
N VAL A 100 -9.31 8.31 2.56
CA VAL A 100 -9.29 8.84 1.19
C VAL A 100 -9.11 10.36 1.21
N ASP A 101 -9.85 11.06 2.05
CA ASP A 101 -9.77 12.53 2.14
C ASP A 101 -8.39 12.97 2.66
N PHE A 102 -7.85 12.25 3.64
CA PHE A 102 -6.47 12.49 4.11
C PHE A 102 -5.44 12.21 3.01
N ALA A 103 -5.60 11.14 2.23
CA ALA A 103 -4.71 10.88 1.12
C ALA A 103 -4.77 11.95 0.03
N LYS A 104 -5.96 12.50 -0.28
CA LYS A 104 -6.10 13.65 -1.19
C LYS A 104 -5.37 14.89 -0.68
N GLN A 105 -5.44 15.18 0.62
CA GLN A 105 -4.69 16.28 1.23
C GLN A 105 -3.17 16.05 1.12
N VAL A 106 -2.69 14.82 1.30
CA VAL A 106 -1.27 14.48 1.08
C VAL A 106 -0.88 14.67 -0.39
N VAL A 107 -1.70 14.20 -1.34
CA VAL A 107 -1.46 14.42 -2.79
C VAL A 107 -1.39 15.92 -3.11
N GLN A 108 -2.27 16.74 -2.55
CA GLN A 108 -2.25 18.19 -2.73
C GLN A 108 -0.98 18.81 -2.15
N ALA A 109 -0.60 18.46 -0.92
CA ALA A 109 0.62 18.97 -0.28
C ALA A 109 1.89 18.60 -1.07
N LEU A 110 1.92 17.41 -1.67
CA LEU A 110 3.00 16.99 -2.58
C LEU A 110 3.03 17.85 -3.85
N LYS A 111 1.88 18.11 -4.47
CA LYS A 111 1.78 18.97 -5.66
C LYS A 111 2.24 20.40 -5.37
N GLU A 112 1.89 20.96 -4.21
CA GLU A 112 2.33 22.29 -3.76
C GLU A 112 3.84 22.38 -3.54
N LYS A 113 4.48 21.27 -3.16
CA LYS A 113 5.95 21.13 -3.09
C LYS A 113 6.63 20.99 -4.47
N GLY A 114 5.85 20.93 -5.55
CA GLY A 114 6.35 20.85 -6.92
C GLY A 114 6.53 19.41 -7.43
N ILE A 115 5.90 18.42 -6.80
CA ILE A 115 5.72 17.07 -7.36
C ILE A 115 4.71 17.13 -8.51
N THR A 116 5.06 16.57 -9.66
CA THR A 116 4.21 16.58 -10.86
C THR A 116 3.53 15.25 -11.13
N LYS A 117 4.06 14.14 -10.59
CA LYS A 117 3.47 12.81 -10.68
C LYS A 117 3.44 12.12 -9.32
N VAL A 118 2.32 11.50 -8.98
CA VAL A 118 2.11 10.77 -7.74
C VAL A 118 1.58 9.38 -8.06
N GLY A 119 2.25 8.35 -7.56
CA GLY A 119 1.70 7.00 -7.45
C GLY A 119 1.26 6.71 -6.03
N ALA A 120 0.48 5.65 -5.84
CA ALA A 120 0.20 5.14 -4.50
C ALA A 120 0.15 3.61 -4.48
N ALA A 121 0.60 3.00 -3.38
CA ALA A 121 0.43 1.57 -3.11
C ALA A 121 -0.28 1.35 -1.78
N ALA A 122 -1.25 0.42 -1.74
CA ALA A 122 -1.86 -0.25 -0.57
C ALA A 122 -3.33 -0.63 -0.83
N LYS A 123 -3.98 -1.14 0.23
CA LYS A 123 -5.40 -1.47 0.34
C LYS A 123 -6.38 -0.34 -0.08
N VAL A 124 -6.20 0.89 0.44
CA VAL A 124 -7.19 1.99 0.31
C VAL A 124 -7.06 2.76 -1.01
N VAL A 125 -6.04 2.45 -1.81
CA VAL A 125 -5.72 3.19 -3.03
C VAL A 125 -6.75 2.99 -4.14
N VAL A 126 -7.57 1.92 -4.09
CA VAL A 126 -8.62 1.69 -5.10
C VAL A 126 -9.56 2.89 -5.22
N THR A 127 -9.89 3.56 -4.11
CA THR A 127 -10.78 4.73 -4.14
C THR A 127 -10.08 5.95 -4.75
N LEU A 128 -8.81 6.19 -4.42
CA LEU A 128 -8.01 7.24 -5.06
C LEU A 128 -7.88 7.02 -6.57
N ALA A 129 -7.80 5.76 -6.99
CA ALA A 129 -7.70 5.37 -8.39
C ALA A 129 -8.99 5.62 -9.21
N LYS A 130 -10.14 5.86 -8.55
CA LYS A 130 -11.41 6.25 -9.19
C LYS A 130 -11.46 7.75 -9.53
N ASP A 131 -10.75 8.57 -8.76
CA ASP A 131 -10.78 10.04 -8.86
C ASP A 131 -9.62 10.62 -9.70
N ALA A 132 -8.68 9.77 -10.14
CA ALA A 132 -7.57 10.11 -11.03
C ALA A 132 -6.64 11.24 -10.51
N GLU A 133 -6.60 11.47 -9.21
CA GLU A 133 -5.69 12.47 -8.61
C GLU A 133 -4.22 12.01 -8.59
N ILE A 134 -4.01 10.70 -8.66
CA ILE A 134 -2.75 9.99 -8.80
C ILE A 134 -2.66 9.35 -10.20
N GLN A 135 -1.45 9.08 -10.69
CA GLN A 135 -1.20 8.57 -12.04
C GLN A 135 -1.13 7.04 -12.11
N VAL A 136 -0.83 6.38 -11.00
CA VAL A 136 -0.74 4.92 -10.93
C VAL A 136 -1.11 4.43 -9.52
N ALA A 137 -1.80 3.30 -9.47
CA ALA A 137 -2.11 2.59 -8.24
C ALA A 137 -1.44 1.21 -8.22
N ALA A 138 -1.17 0.71 -7.02
CA ALA A 138 -0.83 -0.68 -6.77
C ALA A 138 -1.57 -1.19 -5.52
N LEU A 139 -2.34 -2.27 -5.65
CA LEU A 139 -2.94 -2.97 -4.51
C LEU A 139 -1.96 -4.06 -4.06
N LEU A 140 -1.58 -4.02 -2.78
CA LEU A 140 -0.76 -5.04 -2.13
C LEU A 140 -1.67 -5.85 -1.22
N HIS A 141 -1.81 -7.16 -1.45
CA HIS A 141 -2.69 -8.05 -0.67
C HIS A 141 -4.07 -7.41 -0.38
N PRO A 142 -4.87 -7.09 -1.40
CA PRO A 142 -6.08 -6.29 -1.24
C PRO A 142 -7.04 -6.89 -0.21
N SER A 143 -7.74 -6.03 0.52
CA SER A 143 -8.85 -6.44 1.38
C SER A 143 -9.94 -5.39 1.35
N PHE A 144 -11.19 -5.81 1.52
CA PHE A 144 -12.35 -4.91 1.45
C PHE A 144 -12.49 -4.17 0.10
N VAL A 145 -12.03 -4.81 -0.97
CA VAL A 145 -12.20 -4.31 -2.34
C VAL A 145 -13.20 -5.23 -3.03
N THR A 146 -14.19 -4.65 -3.70
CA THR A 146 -15.16 -5.39 -4.52
C THR A 146 -14.81 -5.30 -6.00
N VAL A 147 -15.37 -6.20 -6.82
CA VAL A 147 -15.20 -6.13 -8.28
C VAL A 147 -15.76 -4.81 -8.83
N ASP A 148 -16.85 -4.29 -8.26
CA ASP A 148 -17.43 -3.02 -8.66
C ASP A 148 -16.53 -1.83 -8.29
N ASP A 149 -15.76 -1.92 -7.21
CA ASP A 149 -14.73 -0.92 -6.92
C ASP A 149 -13.67 -0.88 -8.02
N ILE A 150 -13.21 -2.05 -8.48
CA ILE A 150 -12.24 -2.17 -9.56
C ILE A 150 -12.80 -1.66 -10.89
N LYS A 151 -14.08 -1.92 -11.19
CA LYS A 151 -14.73 -1.35 -12.38
C LYS A 151 -14.75 0.18 -12.39
N GLY A 152 -14.70 0.82 -11.22
CA GLY A 152 -14.65 2.28 -11.12
C GLY A 152 -13.27 2.90 -11.36
N VAL A 153 -12.21 2.09 -11.41
CA VAL A 153 -10.83 2.55 -11.57
C VAL A 153 -10.60 3.12 -12.96
N LYS A 154 -9.87 4.24 -13.05
CA LYS A 154 -9.64 4.97 -14.32
C LYS A 154 -8.17 5.11 -14.70
N ILE A 155 -7.26 4.66 -13.84
CA ILE A 155 -5.82 4.85 -13.98
C ILE A 155 -5.10 3.50 -13.99
N PRO A 156 -3.87 3.43 -14.53
CA PRO A 156 -3.06 2.23 -14.45
C PRO A 156 -3.04 1.63 -13.04
N THR A 157 -3.41 0.36 -12.91
CA THR A 157 -3.51 -0.30 -11.61
C THR A 157 -2.82 -1.67 -11.60
N GLY A 158 -1.87 -1.83 -10.68
CA GLY A 158 -1.23 -3.11 -10.37
C GLY A 158 -1.94 -3.82 -9.21
N ILE A 159 -1.99 -5.15 -9.21
CA ILE A 159 -2.52 -5.95 -8.11
C ILE A 159 -1.56 -7.09 -7.80
N LEU A 160 -1.00 -7.08 -6.59
CA LEU A 160 -0.20 -8.17 -6.05
C LEU A 160 -1.10 -8.97 -5.10
N GLY A 161 -1.52 -10.17 -5.53
CA GLY A 161 -2.35 -11.09 -4.74
C GLY A 161 -1.53 -12.21 -4.09
N ALA A 162 -2.01 -12.75 -2.98
CA ALA A 162 -1.41 -13.89 -2.29
C ALA A 162 -2.21 -15.17 -2.56
N GLU A 163 -1.54 -16.30 -2.80
CA GLU A 163 -2.21 -17.58 -3.09
C GLU A 163 -3.06 -18.09 -1.90
N ILE A 164 -2.60 -17.89 -0.67
CA ILE A 164 -3.23 -18.44 0.55
C ILE A 164 -4.17 -17.41 1.21
N ASP A 165 -4.35 -16.23 0.61
CA ASP A 165 -5.19 -15.15 1.14
C ASP A 165 -6.70 -15.50 1.03
N LYS A 166 -7.44 -15.46 2.14
CA LYS A 166 -8.90 -15.69 2.14
C LYS A 166 -9.71 -14.40 2.07
N MET A 167 -9.07 -13.25 2.28
CA MET A 167 -9.66 -11.93 2.10
C MET A 167 -9.74 -11.57 0.61
N SER A 168 -8.68 -11.88 -0.13
CA SER A 168 -8.61 -11.73 -1.59
C SER A 168 -8.09 -13.00 -2.27
N PRO A 169 -8.90 -14.07 -2.28
CA PRO A 169 -8.46 -15.33 -2.86
C PRO A 169 -8.13 -15.19 -4.35
N PRO A 170 -7.29 -16.08 -4.91
CA PRO A 170 -6.89 -16.07 -6.33
C PRO A 170 -8.04 -15.87 -7.32
N GLU A 171 -9.21 -16.46 -7.05
CA GLU A 171 -10.40 -16.31 -7.87
C GLU A 171 -10.88 -14.85 -7.92
N LEU A 172 -10.93 -14.18 -6.76
CA LEU A 172 -11.32 -12.76 -6.68
C LEU A 172 -10.28 -11.85 -7.34
N VAL A 173 -8.99 -12.14 -7.19
CA VAL A 173 -7.92 -11.38 -7.86
C VAL A 173 -8.02 -11.49 -9.39
N LYS A 174 -8.38 -12.67 -9.92
CA LYS A 174 -8.65 -12.88 -11.35
C LYS A 174 -9.90 -12.15 -11.82
N GLU A 175 -10.94 -12.04 -10.98
CA GLU A 175 -12.11 -11.20 -11.27
C GLU A 175 -11.72 -9.72 -11.36
N PHE A 176 -10.83 -9.25 -10.49
CA PHE A 176 -10.29 -7.88 -10.57
C PHE A 176 -9.51 -7.65 -11.86
N GLU A 177 -8.63 -8.58 -12.24
CA GLU A 177 -7.90 -8.52 -13.52
C GLU A 177 -8.86 -8.43 -14.70
N THR A 178 -9.88 -9.31 -14.73
CA THR A 178 -10.91 -9.32 -15.77
C THR A 178 -11.64 -7.98 -15.86
N ALA A 179 -11.97 -7.37 -14.72
CA ALA A 179 -12.61 -6.06 -14.68
C ALA A 179 -11.70 -4.94 -15.21
N LEU A 180 -10.41 -4.93 -14.85
CA LEU A 180 -9.44 -3.96 -15.38
C LEU A 180 -9.27 -4.11 -16.91
N VAL A 181 -9.14 -5.34 -17.40
CA VAL A 181 -9.01 -5.63 -18.84
C VAL A 181 -10.27 -5.22 -19.61
N THR A 182 -11.46 -5.54 -19.08
CA THR A 182 -12.74 -5.19 -19.72
C THR A 182 -12.90 -3.68 -19.86
N ASN A 183 -12.39 -2.91 -18.91
CA ASN A 183 -12.42 -1.46 -18.92
C ASN A 183 -11.20 -0.82 -19.62
N GLU A 184 -10.39 -1.62 -20.31
CA GLU A 184 -9.18 -1.16 -21.02
C GLU A 184 -8.18 -0.39 -20.13
N VAL A 185 -8.17 -0.70 -18.83
CA VAL A 185 -7.24 -0.13 -17.86
C VAL A 185 -5.91 -0.85 -17.96
N ASN A 186 -4.82 -0.10 -18.20
CA ASN A 186 -3.47 -0.65 -18.15
C ASN A 186 -3.21 -1.30 -16.78
N ASN A 187 -2.80 -2.57 -16.76
CA ASN A 187 -2.74 -3.32 -15.51
C ASN A 187 -1.53 -4.25 -15.45
N PHE A 188 -1.21 -4.63 -14.22
CA PHE A 188 -0.24 -5.67 -13.89
C PHE A 188 -0.79 -6.47 -12.71
N VAL A 189 -1.24 -7.70 -12.97
CA VAL A 189 -1.77 -8.57 -11.93
C VAL A 189 -0.88 -9.79 -11.76
N LYS A 190 -0.50 -10.09 -10.52
CA LYS A 190 0.30 -11.27 -10.19
C LYS A 190 -0.14 -11.87 -8.87
N ILE A 191 -0.32 -13.19 -8.88
CA ILE A 191 -0.62 -13.98 -7.67
C ILE A 191 0.66 -14.70 -7.28
N TYR A 192 1.08 -14.48 -6.04
CA TYR A 192 2.33 -15.00 -5.49
C TYR A 192 2.07 -16.32 -4.75
N PRO A 193 2.78 -17.41 -5.11
CA PRO A 193 2.55 -18.72 -4.51
C PRO A 193 3.11 -18.81 -3.08
N GLY A 194 2.47 -19.61 -2.24
CA GLY A 194 2.95 -19.94 -0.90
C GLY A 194 2.86 -18.83 0.14
N VAL A 195 2.31 -17.66 -0.19
CA VAL A 195 2.23 -16.51 0.72
C VAL A 195 0.80 -16.18 1.13
N SER A 196 0.66 -15.56 2.30
CA SER A 196 -0.62 -15.18 2.90
C SER A 196 -0.87 -13.66 2.87
N HIS A 197 -2.03 -13.24 3.35
CA HIS A 197 -2.38 -11.83 3.48
C HIS A 197 -1.30 -11.01 4.22
N GLY A 198 -0.93 -9.86 3.66
CA GLY A 198 0.07 -8.96 4.25
C GLY A 198 1.52 -9.31 3.95
N TRP A 199 1.82 -10.38 3.18
CA TRP A 199 3.19 -10.87 3.02
C TRP A 199 4.18 -9.82 2.55
N THR A 200 3.76 -8.82 1.76
CA THR A 200 4.69 -7.79 1.25
C THR A 200 5.29 -6.95 2.39
N VAL A 201 4.58 -6.78 3.52
CA VAL A 201 5.07 -5.97 4.65
C VAL A 201 5.05 -6.72 5.98
N ARG A 202 4.70 -8.01 5.97
CA ARG A 202 4.61 -8.87 7.15
C ARG A 202 5.12 -10.28 6.88
N TYR A 203 6.05 -10.47 5.94
CA TYR A 203 6.79 -11.73 5.80
C TYR A 203 7.61 -12.04 7.07
N LYS A 204 7.97 -13.29 7.33
CA LYS A 204 8.88 -13.65 8.45
C LYS A 204 10.31 -13.73 7.97
N ASP A 205 11.25 -13.12 8.71
CA ASP A 205 12.66 -13.08 8.28
C ASP A 205 13.31 -14.47 8.37
N GLU A 206 12.77 -15.36 9.20
CA GLU A 206 13.21 -16.74 9.35
C GLU A 206 12.71 -17.66 8.22
N ASP A 207 11.71 -17.21 7.45
CA ASP A 207 11.18 -17.94 6.31
C ASP A 207 11.78 -17.40 5.00
N ALA A 208 12.84 -18.05 4.55
CA ALA A 208 13.55 -17.67 3.33
C ALA A 208 12.66 -17.67 2.07
N ALA A 209 11.60 -18.48 2.03
CA ALA A 209 10.66 -18.49 0.91
C ALA A 209 9.74 -17.26 0.94
N GLU A 210 9.20 -16.92 2.12
CA GLU A 210 8.41 -15.68 2.27
C GLU A 210 9.26 -14.43 1.99
N VAL A 211 10.50 -14.37 2.48
CA VAL A 211 11.43 -13.26 2.22
C VAL A 211 11.66 -13.09 0.72
N LYS A 212 12.03 -14.16 0.03
CA LYS A 212 12.28 -14.11 -1.42
C LYS A 212 11.03 -13.66 -2.18
N CYS A 213 9.86 -14.14 -1.77
CA CYS A 213 8.60 -13.78 -2.39
C CYS A 213 8.22 -12.31 -2.14
N ALA A 214 8.48 -11.77 -0.94
CA ALA A 214 8.31 -10.36 -0.65
C ALA A 214 9.29 -9.48 -1.44
N GLU A 215 10.55 -9.90 -1.56
CA GLU A 215 11.55 -9.19 -2.38
C GLU A 215 11.16 -9.14 -3.86
N GLU A 216 10.67 -10.25 -4.41
CA GLU A 216 10.10 -10.30 -5.77
C GLU A 216 8.92 -9.34 -5.92
N ALA A 217 8.00 -9.33 -4.94
CA ALA A 217 6.87 -8.41 -4.93
C ALA A 217 7.30 -6.93 -4.88
N HIS A 218 8.35 -6.61 -4.13
CA HIS A 218 8.91 -5.26 -4.06
C HIS A 218 9.56 -4.84 -5.39
N GLN A 219 10.27 -5.75 -6.05
CA GLN A 219 10.85 -5.50 -7.37
C GLN A 219 9.76 -5.26 -8.41
N ASP A 220 8.72 -6.10 -8.43
CA ASP A 220 7.60 -5.96 -9.34
C ASP A 220 6.82 -4.65 -9.10
N LEU A 221 6.66 -4.24 -7.84
CA LEU A 221 6.06 -2.93 -7.50
C LEU A 221 6.87 -1.76 -8.05
N VAL A 222 8.20 -1.76 -7.85
CA VAL A 222 9.09 -0.70 -8.37
C VAL A 222 9.07 -0.68 -9.90
N GLN A 223 9.11 -1.85 -10.55
CA GLN A 223 9.02 -1.94 -12.01
C GLN A 223 7.68 -1.43 -12.54
N TRP A 224 6.58 -1.73 -11.84
CA TRP A 224 5.25 -1.24 -12.19
C TRP A 224 5.19 0.28 -12.13
N PHE A 225 5.71 0.90 -11.06
CA PHE A 225 5.83 2.35 -10.97
C PHE A 225 6.73 2.93 -12.04
N GLY A 226 7.87 2.30 -12.35
CA GLY A 226 8.79 2.77 -13.39
C GLY A 226 8.20 2.75 -14.81
N LYS A 227 7.21 1.89 -15.06
CA LYS A 227 6.47 1.87 -16.32
C LYS A 227 5.41 2.97 -16.44
N CYS A 228 4.89 3.47 -15.30
CA CYS A 228 3.70 4.33 -15.28
C CYS A 228 3.98 5.79 -14.87
N LEU A 229 5.02 6.05 -14.07
CA LEU A 229 5.41 7.37 -13.57
C LEU A 229 6.64 7.90 -14.31
#